data_AF-R5V3M8-F1
#
_entry.id   AF-R5V3M8-F1
#
_cell.length_a   1.000
_cell.length_b   1.000
_cell.length_c   1.000
_cell.angle_alpha   90.00
_cell.angle_beta   90.00
_cell.angle_gamma   90.00
#
_symmetry.space_group_name_H-M   'P 1'
#
loop_
_entity.id
_entity.type
_entity.pdbx_description
1 polymer ?
#
loop_
_entity_poly.entity_id
_entity_poly.type
_entity_poly.pdbx_seq_one_letter_code
_entity_poly.pdbx_strand_id
1 'polypeptide(L)'
;MFRKAYGEDTQVVSYHNNEGSYYKRDSSHEHFGFDEHVDALDMDIEQNDKEHGTPGGLWINLDSEMFRLCVTEQDPQSYPLMVPVDTDKPFFSYVATFSTHGPFEDRLNPERVTENYYQNYLALQQKLDAYLETNPNPVNYLGYPLLVDENTSEKIVEIIEKSQEDSIEVFNSHAKEYLLAAMDFDQGLGYLLEALKAENRLEDTTIVVLSDHYAYYHDYAFNSKGLERESNLTNPESYHIPGFIYDEKLVSKIKSMDEITLQQYNIGYTMYEYAGDQILSSNKFFNNTDMVPTLLNLFGIEYDSAVYLGEDLFNESISFVNSRKGGIFNNQFYTDDGYNILNLDEDYIAYKEGKKEFTEEEIAAFEQYEEEIKEFIKEVSDFIVKTNYLNMIYDSNYFAYRLLT
;
A
#
# COMPACT_ATOMS: atom_id res chain seq x y z
N MET A 1 13.80 -14.00 12.00
CA MET A 1 14.51 -14.61 10.84
C MET A 1 15.67 -13.75 10.37
N PHE A 2 15.47 -12.44 10.21
CA PHE A 2 16.52 -11.50 9.82
C PHE A 2 17.80 -11.62 10.69
N ARG A 3 17.69 -11.57 12.03
CA ARG A 3 18.84 -11.79 12.93
C ARG A 3 19.49 -13.16 12.80
N LYS A 4 18.70 -14.21 12.58
CA LYS A 4 19.23 -15.56 12.35
C LYS A 4 20.09 -15.60 11.07
N ALA A 5 19.74 -14.81 10.06
CA ALA A 5 20.48 -14.73 8.80
C ALA A 5 21.69 -13.78 8.88
N TYR A 6 21.57 -12.65 9.58
CA TYR A 6 22.55 -11.55 9.51
C TYR A 6 23.29 -11.21 10.81
N GLY A 7 22.94 -11.85 11.92
CA GLY A 7 23.57 -11.65 13.24
C GLY A 7 22.61 -11.07 14.27
N GLU A 8 22.78 -11.47 15.54
CA GLU A 8 21.95 -10.99 16.66
C GLU A 8 22.19 -9.52 17.01
N ASP A 9 23.28 -8.95 16.53
CA ASP A 9 23.69 -7.56 16.72
C ASP A 9 23.31 -6.65 15.54
N THR A 10 22.42 -7.12 14.65
CA THR A 10 21.82 -6.31 13.59
C THR A 10 20.63 -5.53 14.11
N GLN A 11 20.52 -4.27 13.69
CA GLN A 11 19.43 -3.38 14.10
C GLN A 11 18.13 -3.79 13.39
N VAL A 12 17.07 -4.02 14.16
CA VAL A 12 15.72 -4.34 13.67
C VAL A 12 14.73 -3.45 14.40
N VAL A 13 14.38 -2.28 13.86
CA VAL A 13 13.61 -1.25 14.57
C VAL A 13 12.35 -0.89 13.81
N SER A 14 11.29 -0.55 14.54
CA SER A 14 10.05 -0.04 13.97
C SER A 14 9.83 1.42 14.35
N TYR A 15 9.32 2.21 13.41
CA TYR A 15 9.15 3.65 13.53
C TYR A 15 7.71 4.04 13.21
N HIS A 16 7.13 4.95 13.99
CA HIS A 16 5.84 5.55 13.70
C HIS A 16 5.74 6.95 14.30
N ASN A 17 5.14 7.88 13.57
CA ASN A 17 4.90 9.25 14.01
C ASN A 17 3.52 9.42 14.66
N ASN A 18 3.07 8.44 15.45
CA ASN A 18 1.97 8.61 16.40
C ASN A 18 2.38 7.98 17.75
N GLU A 19 1.55 8.09 18.77
CA GLU A 19 1.77 7.47 20.07
C GLU A 19 1.85 5.94 19.94
N GLY A 20 2.89 5.33 20.52
CA GLY A 20 3.12 3.90 20.47
C GLY A 20 2.04 3.08 21.20
N SER A 21 1.33 3.70 22.14
CA SER A 21 0.18 3.06 22.83
C SER A 21 -1.01 2.85 21.89
N TYR A 22 -1.10 3.61 20.79
CA TYR A 22 -2.13 3.43 19.77
C TYR A 22 -1.91 2.10 19.04
N TYR A 23 -2.97 1.28 18.97
CA TYR A 23 -2.89 -0.15 18.60
C TYR A 23 -1.91 -1.00 19.43
N LYS A 24 -1.44 -0.51 20.59
CA LYS A 24 -0.45 -1.19 21.45
C LYS A 24 0.84 -1.55 20.71
N ARG A 25 1.34 -0.67 19.84
CA ARG A 25 2.58 -0.91 19.10
C ARG A 25 3.78 -0.97 20.02
N ASP A 26 3.79 -0.14 21.06
CA ASP A 26 4.75 -0.10 22.17
C ASP A 26 5.11 -1.47 22.75
N SER A 27 4.15 -2.38 22.77
CA SER A 27 4.30 -3.73 23.30
C SER A 27 4.25 -4.78 22.19
N SER A 28 3.35 -4.66 21.21
CA SER A 28 3.18 -5.69 20.18
C SER A 28 4.39 -5.81 19.25
N HIS A 29 5.07 -4.70 18.92
CA HIS A 29 6.22 -4.73 18.02
C HIS A 29 7.43 -5.45 18.65
N GLU A 30 7.69 -5.27 19.93
CA GLU A 30 8.71 -6.07 20.63
C GLU A 30 8.40 -7.58 20.54
N HIS A 31 7.11 -7.96 20.64
CA HIS A 31 6.69 -9.36 20.48
C HIS A 31 6.81 -9.87 19.04
N PHE A 32 6.82 -8.98 18.04
CA PHE A 32 7.13 -9.32 16.64
C PHE A 32 8.63 -9.49 16.39
N GLY A 33 9.47 -9.14 17.37
CA GLY A 33 10.92 -9.31 17.31
C GLY A 33 11.68 -8.06 16.86
N PHE A 34 11.05 -6.89 16.92
CA PHE A 34 11.76 -5.61 16.85
C PHE A 34 12.56 -5.37 18.14
N ASP A 35 13.71 -4.71 18.04
CA ASP A 35 14.50 -4.23 19.18
C ASP A 35 13.69 -3.27 20.05
N GLU A 36 12.97 -2.37 19.38
CA GLU A 36 12.10 -1.39 19.99
C GLU A 36 11.13 -0.82 18.95
N HIS A 37 10.14 -0.08 19.46
CA HIS A 37 9.23 0.74 18.69
C HIS A 37 9.49 2.21 19.02
N VAL A 38 10.07 2.94 18.07
CA VAL A 38 10.33 4.38 18.18
C VAL A 38 9.08 5.12 17.73
N ASP A 39 8.47 5.86 18.66
CA ASP A 39 7.22 6.56 18.44
C ASP A 39 7.38 8.10 18.38
N ALA A 40 6.28 8.82 18.20
CA ALA A 40 6.32 10.28 18.09
C ALA A 40 6.85 10.98 19.36
N LEU A 41 6.66 10.39 20.53
CA LEU A 41 7.13 10.93 21.80
C LEU A 41 8.63 10.72 21.97
N ASP A 42 9.16 9.58 21.55
CA ASP A 42 10.61 9.32 21.53
C ASP A 42 11.34 10.31 20.62
N MET A 43 10.72 10.63 19.49
CA MET A 43 11.22 11.58 18.49
C MET A 43 11.04 13.05 18.84
N ASP A 44 10.29 13.38 19.90
CA ASP A 44 9.87 14.74 20.26
C ASP A 44 9.16 15.46 19.08
N ILE A 45 8.32 14.72 18.34
CA ILE A 45 7.51 15.27 17.25
C ILE A 45 6.45 16.21 17.81
N GLU A 46 6.30 17.38 17.18
CA GLU A 46 5.29 18.36 17.57
C GLU A 46 3.87 17.77 17.44
N GLN A 47 3.05 17.96 18.46
CA GLN A 47 1.66 17.51 18.46
C GLN A 47 0.81 18.45 17.59
N ASN A 48 0.55 18.02 16.36
CA ASN A 48 0.08 18.91 15.32
C ASN A 48 -1.43 19.19 15.32
N ASP A 49 -2.26 18.45 16.08
CA ASP A 49 -3.71 18.72 16.18
C ASP A 49 -4.05 19.56 17.42
N LYS A 50 -4.67 20.73 17.22
CA LYS A 50 -5.08 21.66 18.28
C LYS A 50 -6.46 21.36 18.88
N GLU A 51 -7.33 20.57 18.25
CA GLU A 51 -8.74 20.48 18.65
C GLU A 51 -9.34 19.08 18.83
N HIS A 52 -8.83 17.98 18.23
CA HIS A 52 -9.44 16.65 18.47
C HIS A 52 -9.05 16.08 19.83
N GLY A 53 -9.99 16.17 20.79
CA GLY A 53 -10.00 15.39 22.04
C GLY A 53 -9.01 15.85 23.13
N THR A 54 -7.94 16.53 22.75
CA THR A 54 -6.99 17.21 23.65
C THR A 54 -6.24 18.26 22.83
N PRO A 55 -6.08 19.51 23.30
CA PRO A 55 -5.12 20.42 22.70
C PRO A 55 -3.73 19.77 22.69
N GLY A 56 -3.14 19.53 21.52
CA GLY A 56 -1.90 18.73 21.39
C GLY A 56 -2.15 17.25 21.10
N GLY A 57 -3.01 16.90 20.15
CA GLY A 57 -3.18 15.53 19.67
C GLY A 57 -2.11 15.14 18.63
N LEU A 58 -1.72 13.86 18.61
CA LEU A 58 -0.91 13.24 17.54
C LEU A 58 -1.81 12.66 16.43
N TRP A 59 -2.91 13.33 16.08
CA TRP A 59 -3.91 12.80 15.13
C TRP A 59 -3.50 12.95 13.65
N ILE A 60 -2.60 13.88 13.34
CA ILE A 60 -2.02 14.05 12.01
C ILE A 60 -0.58 14.54 12.15
N ASN A 61 0.41 13.72 11.78
CA ASN A 61 1.82 14.16 11.83
C ASN A 61 2.47 14.06 10.45
N LEU A 62 3.48 14.90 10.24
CA LEU A 62 4.26 14.90 9.02
C LEU A 62 5.14 13.65 8.97
N ASP A 63 5.06 12.91 7.88
CA ASP A 63 6.00 11.83 7.60
C ASP A 63 7.38 12.43 7.32
N SER A 64 7.41 13.57 6.61
CA SER A 64 8.66 14.28 6.31
C SER A 64 9.45 14.65 7.57
N GLU A 65 8.78 15.01 8.67
CA GLU A 65 9.40 15.29 9.96
C GLU A 65 10.00 14.02 10.59
N MET A 66 9.23 12.93 10.64
CA MET A 66 9.70 11.63 11.15
C MET A 66 10.93 11.14 10.41
N PHE A 67 10.87 11.11 9.07
CA PHE A 67 12.00 10.69 8.25
C PHE A 67 13.22 11.59 8.50
N ARG A 68 13.05 12.91 8.52
CA ARG A 68 14.14 13.85 8.79
C ARG A 68 14.79 13.59 10.16
N LEU A 69 14.00 13.42 11.21
CA LEU A 69 14.49 13.17 12.57
C LEU A 69 15.21 11.81 12.68
N CYS A 70 14.65 10.77 12.06
CA CYS A 70 15.19 9.41 12.14
C CYS A 70 16.40 9.15 11.23
N VAL A 71 16.79 10.10 10.38
CA VAL A 71 18.03 9.99 9.58
C VAL A 71 19.08 11.04 9.94
N THR A 72 18.79 11.91 10.91
CA THR A 72 19.71 12.96 11.35
C THR A 72 20.27 12.61 12.73
N GLU A 73 21.59 12.46 12.85
CA GLU A 73 22.27 12.28 14.14
C GLU A 73 22.04 13.47 15.08
N GLN A 74 21.80 13.18 16.36
CA GLN A 74 21.62 14.13 17.45
C GLN A 74 22.61 13.84 18.58
N ASP A 75 22.97 14.86 19.37
CA ASP A 75 23.82 14.70 20.56
C ASP A 75 23.09 15.24 21.81
N PRO A 76 22.64 14.38 22.74
CA PRO A 76 22.76 12.92 22.73
C PRO A 76 21.75 12.25 21.78
N GLN A 77 22.11 11.11 21.18
CA GLN A 77 21.18 10.30 20.39
C GLN A 77 20.29 9.48 21.35
N SER A 78 18.97 9.71 21.31
CA SER A 78 18.00 9.06 22.20
C SER A 78 17.34 7.81 21.61
N TYR A 79 17.38 7.64 20.28
CA TYR A 79 16.79 6.50 19.56
C TYR A 79 17.65 6.10 18.34
N PRO A 80 17.58 4.84 17.84
CA PRO A 80 18.28 4.36 16.66
C PRO A 80 17.79 5.05 15.38
N LEU A 81 18.72 5.40 14.49
CA LEU A 81 18.40 5.96 13.18
C LEU A 81 17.85 4.89 12.24
N MET A 82 16.93 5.27 11.34
CA MET A 82 16.42 4.40 10.26
C MET A 82 17.54 3.87 9.37
N VAL A 83 18.61 4.65 9.21
CA VAL A 83 19.86 4.26 8.55
C VAL A 83 20.97 4.31 9.59
N PRO A 84 21.43 3.16 10.11
CA PRO A 84 22.51 3.14 11.09
C PRO A 84 23.82 3.65 10.48
N VAL A 85 24.46 4.56 11.19
CA VAL A 85 25.76 5.17 10.87
C VAL A 85 26.89 4.43 11.59
N ASP A 86 28.14 4.63 11.13
CA ASP A 86 29.35 4.04 11.74
C ASP A 86 29.33 2.50 11.86
N THR A 87 28.56 1.80 11.01
CA THR A 87 28.45 0.35 10.99
C THR A 87 28.26 -0.18 9.57
N ASP A 88 28.89 -1.32 9.27
CA ASP A 88 28.71 -2.05 8.00
C ASP A 88 27.64 -3.15 8.10
N LYS A 89 27.03 -3.32 9.28
CA LYS A 89 26.04 -4.38 9.51
C LYS A 89 24.75 -4.14 8.75
N PRO A 90 24.07 -5.21 8.28
CA PRO A 90 22.71 -5.12 7.79
C PRO A 90 21.74 -4.57 8.85
N PHE A 91 20.67 -3.92 8.40
CA PHE A 91 19.60 -3.43 9.26
C PHE A 91 18.23 -3.72 8.64
N PHE A 92 17.20 -3.67 9.46
CA PHE A 92 15.81 -3.73 9.04
C PHE A 92 15.03 -2.61 9.73
N SER A 93 14.55 -1.65 8.94
CA SER A 93 13.74 -0.53 9.41
C SER A 93 12.32 -0.68 8.90
N TYR A 94 11.36 -0.89 9.80
CA TYR A 94 9.94 -0.91 9.49
C TYR A 94 9.35 0.46 9.80
N VAL A 95 8.76 1.13 8.81
CA VAL A 95 8.23 2.49 8.98
C VAL A 95 6.73 2.48 8.69
N ALA A 96 5.93 2.85 9.68
CA ALA A 96 4.50 3.09 9.51
C ALA A 96 4.28 4.60 9.38
N THR A 97 3.87 5.05 8.20
CA THR A 97 3.57 6.45 7.92
C THR A 97 2.18 6.83 8.42
N PHE A 98 1.88 8.12 8.44
CA PHE A 98 0.63 8.63 8.99
C PHE A 98 0.08 9.88 8.29
N SER A 99 0.90 10.63 7.55
CA SER A 99 0.44 11.86 6.88
C SER A 99 -0.76 11.59 5.97
N THR A 100 -0.82 10.44 5.28
CA THR A 100 -1.91 10.05 4.37
C THR A 100 -3.17 9.51 5.08
N HIS A 101 -3.27 9.64 6.40
CA HIS A 101 -4.46 9.21 7.14
C HIS A 101 -5.64 10.20 6.96
N GLY A 102 -6.84 9.74 6.63
CA GLY A 102 -8.01 10.63 6.47
C GLY A 102 -8.44 11.35 7.77
N PRO A 103 -9.39 12.30 7.70
CA PRO A 103 -10.33 12.50 6.59
C PRO A 103 -9.86 13.44 5.47
N PHE A 104 -8.69 14.08 5.54
CA PHE A 104 -8.26 15.10 4.55
C PHE A 104 -9.11 16.38 4.59
N GLU A 105 -9.39 16.82 5.82
CA GLU A 105 -10.12 18.04 6.12
C GLU A 105 -9.25 18.99 6.95
N ASP A 106 -9.40 20.29 6.72
CA ASP A 106 -8.88 21.37 7.59
C ASP A 106 -7.35 21.38 7.77
N ARG A 107 -6.55 20.71 6.93
CA ARG A 107 -5.08 20.64 7.09
C ARG A 107 -4.36 21.96 6.79
N LEU A 108 -5.01 22.87 6.08
CA LEU A 108 -4.57 24.25 5.86
C LEU A 108 -5.33 25.26 6.74
N ASN A 109 -5.86 24.83 7.87
CA ASN A 109 -6.50 25.73 8.83
C ASN A 109 -5.53 26.05 10.00
N PRO A 110 -4.99 27.28 10.10
CA PRO A 110 -4.01 27.64 11.14
C PRO A 110 -4.59 27.62 12.57
N GLU A 111 -5.92 27.59 12.72
CA GLU A 111 -6.59 27.39 14.01
C GLU A 111 -6.57 25.92 14.45
N ARG A 112 -6.45 24.98 13.51
CA ARG A 112 -6.48 23.52 13.72
C ARG A 112 -5.09 22.89 13.85
N VAL A 113 -4.10 23.41 13.11
CA VAL A 113 -2.75 22.83 13.05
C VAL A 113 -1.68 23.76 13.61
N THR A 114 -0.53 23.21 14.01
CA THR A 114 0.63 24.00 14.48
C THR A 114 1.17 24.91 13.38
N GLU A 115 1.93 25.93 13.77
CA GLU A 115 2.52 26.87 12.79
C GLU A 115 3.51 26.15 11.87
N ASN A 116 4.33 25.23 12.41
CA ASN A 116 5.32 24.50 11.63
C ASN A 116 4.63 23.60 10.57
N TYR A 117 3.60 22.85 10.99
CA TYR A 117 2.79 22.05 10.08
C TYR A 117 2.15 22.92 9.00
N TYR A 118 1.51 24.04 9.39
CA TYR A 118 0.85 24.95 8.46
C TYR A 118 1.80 25.48 7.40
N GLN A 119 3.00 25.93 7.79
CA GLN A 119 3.99 26.46 6.86
C GLN A 119 4.53 25.38 5.92
N ASN A 120 4.72 24.14 6.40
CA ASN A 120 5.11 23.02 5.54
C ASN A 120 4.02 22.72 4.49
N TYR A 121 2.76 22.59 4.92
CA TYR A 121 1.63 22.36 4.01
C TYR A 121 1.41 23.51 3.03
N LEU A 122 1.60 24.77 3.45
CA LEU A 122 1.52 25.92 2.56
C LEU A 122 2.60 25.89 1.47
N ALA A 123 3.82 25.44 1.80
CA ALA A 123 4.89 25.26 0.83
C ALA A 123 4.58 24.12 -0.17
N LEU A 124 3.98 23.02 0.29
CA LEU A 124 3.51 21.94 -0.57
C LEU A 124 2.35 22.40 -1.48
N GLN A 125 1.41 23.18 -0.96
CA GLN A 125 0.30 23.75 -1.72
C GLN A 125 0.79 24.63 -2.87
N GLN A 126 1.80 25.48 -2.63
CA GLN A 126 2.39 26.29 -3.71
C GLN A 126 2.99 25.45 -4.84
N LYS A 127 3.62 24.32 -4.50
CA LYS A 127 4.15 23.38 -5.50
C LYS A 127 3.02 22.69 -6.26
N LEU A 128 1.97 22.27 -5.56
CA LEU A 128 0.81 21.63 -6.16
C LEU A 128 0.07 22.59 -7.10
N ASP A 129 -0.13 23.85 -6.70
CA ASP A 129 -0.78 24.85 -7.54
C ASP A 129 0.02 25.10 -8.82
N ALA A 130 1.34 25.27 -8.72
CA ALA A 130 2.21 25.42 -9.89
C ALA A 130 2.18 24.19 -10.81
N TYR A 131 2.04 22.99 -10.24
CA TYR A 131 1.86 21.77 -11.01
C TYR A 131 0.52 21.76 -11.76
N LEU A 132 -0.58 22.08 -11.07
CA LEU A 132 -1.93 22.09 -11.63
C LEU A 132 -2.12 23.19 -12.70
N GLU A 133 -1.37 24.29 -12.65
CA GLU A 133 -1.36 25.29 -13.74
C GLU A 133 -0.92 24.71 -15.09
N THR A 134 -0.03 23.72 -15.07
CA THR A 134 0.48 23.05 -16.30
C THR A 134 -0.20 21.71 -16.57
N ASN A 135 -0.88 21.14 -15.57
CA ASN A 135 -1.58 19.85 -15.62
C ASN A 135 -2.97 20.01 -14.96
N PRO A 136 -3.92 20.70 -15.61
CA PRO A 136 -5.15 21.18 -14.97
C PRO A 136 -6.10 20.07 -14.47
N ASN A 137 -5.88 18.82 -14.88
CA ASN A 137 -6.64 17.68 -14.35
C ASN A 137 -5.81 16.39 -14.43
N PRO A 138 -4.96 16.09 -13.43
CA PRO A 138 -4.17 14.86 -13.45
C PRO A 138 -5.11 13.65 -13.38
N VAL A 139 -4.79 12.61 -14.16
CA VAL A 139 -5.55 11.36 -14.18
C VAL A 139 -4.84 10.26 -13.39
N ASN A 140 -5.60 9.33 -12.83
CA ASN A 140 -5.04 8.12 -12.22
C ASN A 140 -4.66 7.08 -13.30
N TYR A 141 -4.17 5.91 -12.86
CA TYR A 141 -3.75 4.81 -13.75
C TYR A 141 -4.88 4.18 -14.58
N LEU A 142 -6.13 4.47 -14.25
CA LEU A 142 -7.32 4.07 -15.01
C LEU A 142 -7.80 5.17 -15.97
N GLY A 143 -7.10 6.30 -16.03
CA GLY A 143 -7.45 7.45 -16.87
C GLY A 143 -8.58 8.32 -16.31
N TYR A 144 -8.95 8.15 -15.03
CA TYR A 144 -9.97 8.98 -14.40
C TYR A 144 -9.37 10.25 -13.80
N PRO A 145 -10.02 11.41 -14.00
CA PRO A 145 -9.55 12.67 -13.44
C PRO A 145 -9.60 12.64 -11.92
N LEU A 146 -8.56 13.19 -11.29
CA LEU A 146 -8.49 13.30 -9.84
C LEU A 146 -9.30 14.51 -9.31
N LEU A 147 -9.48 15.54 -10.14
CA LEU A 147 -10.26 16.73 -9.84
C LEU A 147 -11.44 16.85 -10.81
N VAL A 148 -12.55 17.42 -10.33
CA VAL A 148 -13.71 17.73 -11.16
C VAL A 148 -13.64 19.16 -11.64
N ASP A 149 -13.72 19.34 -12.95
CA ASP A 149 -13.73 20.63 -13.64
C ASP A 149 -14.87 20.69 -14.69
N GLU A 150 -14.94 21.78 -15.46
CA GLU A 150 -15.95 21.94 -16.51
C GLU A 150 -15.84 20.94 -17.68
N ASN A 151 -14.72 20.22 -17.81
CA ASN A 151 -14.48 19.24 -18.85
C ASN A 151 -14.77 17.80 -18.38
N THR A 152 -15.04 17.62 -17.10
CA THR A 152 -15.32 16.32 -16.49
C THR A 152 -16.67 15.80 -16.97
N SER A 153 -16.74 14.52 -17.34
CA SER A 153 -17.97 13.93 -17.89
C SER A 153 -19.14 13.97 -16.90
N GLU A 154 -20.35 14.18 -17.41
CA GLU A 154 -21.59 14.20 -16.60
C GLU A 154 -21.73 12.95 -15.72
N LYS A 155 -21.35 11.77 -16.24
CA LYS A 155 -21.38 10.51 -15.48
C LYS A 155 -20.51 10.55 -14.22
N ILE A 156 -19.31 11.12 -14.30
CA ILE A 156 -18.41 11.24 -13.15
C ILE A 156 -18.96 12.26 -12.15
N VAL A 157 -19.46 13.39 -12.64
CA VAL A 157 -20.10 14.41 -11.81
C VAL A 157 -21.27 13.81 -11.01
N GLU A 158 -22.14 13.04 -11.68
CA GLU A 158 -23.26 12.35 -11.02
C GLU A 158 -22.82 11.34 -9.95
N ILE A 159 -21.71 10.62 -10.16
CA ILE A 159 -21.16 9.69 -9.15
C ILE A 159 -20.74 10.47 -7.90
N ILE A 160 -20.03 11.58 -8.08
CA ILE A 160 -19.51 12.39 -6.98
C ILE A 160 -20.64 13.09 -6.24
N GLU A 161 -21.61 13.67 -6.94
CA GLU A 161 -22.78 14.31 -6.32
C GLU A 161 -23.69 13.32 -5.55
N LYS A 162 -23.65 12.02 -5.88
CA LYS A 162 -24.35 10.97 -5.13
C LYS A 162 -23.57 10.45 -3.93
N SER A 163 -22.25 10.65 -3.90
CA SER A 163 -21.41 10.21 -2.79
C SER A 163 -21.66 11.05 -1.54
N GLN A 164 -20.99 10.75 -0.42
CA GLN A 164 -21.20 11.45 0.86
C GLN A 164 -20.69 12.90 0.90
N GLU A 165 -20.40 13.53 -0.25
CA GLU A 165 -19.84 14.87 -0.35
C GLU A 165 -20.92 15.95 -0.47
N ASP A 166 -20.78 17.03 0.30
CA ASP A 166 -21.73 18.15 0.30
C ASP A 166 -21.68 19.00 -1.00
N SER A 167 -20.57 18.94 -1.77
CA SER A 167 -20.42 19.60 -3.09
C SER A 167 -19.16 19.18 -3.86
N ILE A 168 -19.09 19.50 -5.16
CA ILE A 168 -17.87 19.36 -5.99
C ILE A 168 -16.68 20.15 -5.42
N GLU A 169 -16.93 21.32 -4.83
CA GLU A 169 -15.88 22.14 -4.22
C GLU A 169 -15.22 21.42 -3.04
N VAL A 170 -16.04 20.77 -2.20
CA VAL A 170 -15.59 19.96 -1.07
C VAL A 170 -14.79 18.75 -1.55
N PHE A 171 -15.30 18.01 -2.55
CA PHE A 171 -14.57 16.89 -3.16
C PHE A 171 -13.19 17.30 -3.70
N ASN A 172 -13.11 18.43 -4.42
CA ASN A 172 -11.83 18.91 -4.93
C ASN A 172 -10.89 19.37 -3.81
N SER A 173 -11.43 19.91 -2.71
CA SER A 173 -10.63 20.31 -1.54
C SER A 173 -9.99 19.10 -0.87
N HIS A 174 -10.78 18.08 -0.55
CA HIS A 174 -10.28 16.84 0.05
C HIS A 174 -9.28 16.11 -0.88
N ALA A 175 -9.46 16.17 -2.20
CA ALA A 175 -8.56 15.55 -3.17
C ALA A 175 -7.19 16.25 -3.19
N LYS A 176 -7.20 17.58 -3.07
CA LYS A 176 -5.96 18.36 -2.92
C LYS A 176 -5.27 18.04 -1.60
N GLU A 177 -6.00 17.95 -0.49
CA GLU A 177 -5.42 17.58 0.80
C GLU A 177 -4.83 16.16 0.80
N TYR A 178 -5.46 15.21 0.12
CA TYR A 178 -4.91 13.88 -0.12
C TYR A 178 -3.57 13.95 -0.87
N LEU A 179 -3.50 14.75 -1.94
CA LEU A 179 -2.25 14.96 -2.68
C LEU A 179 -1.16 15.61 -1.82
N LEU A 180 -1.49 16.61 -1.01
CA LEU A 180 -0.52 17.25 -0.12
C LEU A 180 0.06 16.25 0.89
N ALA A 181 -0.77 15.36 1.44
CA ALA A 181 -0.30 14.30 2.31
C ALA A 181 0.65 13.34 1.58
N ALA A 182 0.31 12.91 0.35
CA ALA A 182 1.20 12.08 -0.44
C ALA A 182 2.53 12.79 -0.79
N MET A 183 2.49 14.11 -1.03
CA MET A 183 3.69 14.92 -1.25
C MET A 183 4.56 15.07 0.01
N ASP A 184 3.95 15.11 1.21
CA ASP A 184 4.71 15.10 2.47
C ASP A 184 5.43 13.76 2.68
N PHE A 185 4.74 12.65 2.41
CA PHE A 185 5.38 11.32 2.39
C PHE A 185 6.54 11.26 1.38
N ASP A 186 6.33 11.73 0.14
CA ASP A 186 7.37 11.77 -0.91
C ASP A 186 8.60 12.57 -0.45
N GLN A 187 8.39 13.73 0.19
CA GLN A 187 9.48 14.51 0.78
C GLN A 187 10.22 13.74 1.87
N GLY A 188 9.52 12.99 2.73
CA GLY A 188 10.11 12.13 3.74
C GLY A 188 10.96 11.00 3.15
N LEU A 189 10.44 10.32 2.13
CA LEU A 189 11.18 9.31 1.37
C LEU A 189 12.46 9.91 0.74
N GLY A 190 12.40 11.16 0.28
CA GLY A 190 13.57 11.92 -0.18
C GLY A 190 14.67 12.00 0.87
N TYR A 191 14.36 12.29 2.13
CA TYR A 191 15.36 12.33 3.21
C TYR A 191 16.00 10.95 3.45
N LEU A 192 15.20 9.87 3.41
CA LEU A 192 15.73 8.51 3.54
C LEU A 192 16.71 8.18 2.41
N LEU A 193 16.36 8.51 1.16
CA LEU A 193 17.21 8.25 0.01
C LEU A 193 18.53 9.04 0.09
N GLU A 194 18.49 10.30 0.52
CA GLU A 194 19.71 11.10 0.69
C GLU A 194 20.59 10.58 1.84
N ALA A 195 20.00 10.11 2.94
CA ALA A 195 20.74 9.49 4.03
C ALA A 195 21.42 8.19 3.60
N LEU A 196 20.71 7.32 2.87
CA LEU A 196 21.29 6.10 2.29
C LEU A 196 22.43 6.39 1.32
N LYS A 197 22.34 7.46 0.52
CA LYS A 197 23.44 7.89 -0.37
C LYS A 197 24.63 8.41 0.42
N ALA A 198 24.40 9.20 1.47
CA ALA A 198 25.47 9.75 2.31
C ALA A 198 26.30 8.63 2.97
N GLU A 199 25.64 7.54 3.39
CA GLU A 199 26.29 6.35 3.95
C GLU A 199 26.84 5.38 2.89
N ASN A 200 26.67 5.67 1.58
CA ASN A 200 27.00 4.78 0.46
C ASN A 200 26.29 3.40 0.55
N ARG A 201 25.04 3.39 1.02
CA ARG A 201 24.26 2.16 1.25
C ARG A 201 23.06 2.01 0.32
N LEU A 202 22.72 3.03 -0.47
CA LEU A 202 21.55 3.00 -1.33
C LEU A 202 21.56 1.82 -2.32
N GLU A 203 22.70 1.57 -2.99
CA GLU A 203 22.84 0.45 -3.95
C GLU A 203 22.75 -0.95 -3.29
N ASP A 204 22.94 -1.00 -1.97
CA ASP A 204 22.91 -2.22 -1.14
C ASP A 204 21.64 -2.33 -0.29
N THR A 205 20.64 -1.46 -0.52
CA THR A 205 19.40 -1.41 0.27
C THR A 205 18.19 -1.68 -0.62
N THR A 206 17.41 -2.70 -0.27
CA THR A 206 16.06 -2.90 -0.80
C THR A 206 15.09 -2.01 -0.02
N ILE A 207 14.35 -1.14 -0.72
CA ILE A 207 13.29 -0.32 -0.14
C ILE A 207 11.95 -0.85 -0.65
N VAL A 208 11.04 -1.14 0.28
CA VAL A 208 9.69 -1.58 -0.03
C VAL A 208 8.70 -0.54 0.48
N VAL A 209 7.81 -0.09 -0.39
CA VAL A 209 6.68 0.75 -0.02
C VAL A 209 5.41 0.00 -0.38
N LEU A 210 4.54 -0.20 0.60
CA LEU A 210 3.23 -0.81 0.45
C LEU A 210 2.20 0.06 1.15
N SER A 211 1.10 0.35 0.47
CA SER A 211 -0.08 0.88 1.14
C SER A 211 -0.70 -0.19 2.03
N ASP A 212 -1.20 0.21 3.19
CA ASP A 212 -1.85 -0.67 4.16
C ASP A 212 -3.30 -0.99 3.76
N HIS A 213 -4.03 0.02 3.28
CA HIS A 213 -5.41 -0.10 2.81
C HIS A 213 -5.79 0.98 1.78
N TYR A 214 -6.97 0.83 1.17
CA TYR A 214 -7.53 1.81 0.24
C TYR A 214 -8.07 3.04 0.99
N ALA A 215 -8.12 4.20 0.32
CA ALA A 215 -8.65 5.44 0.88
C ALA A 215 -10.19 5.39 0.98
N TYR A 216 -10.70 4.98 2.15
CA TYR A 216 -12.14 4.79 2.37
C TYR A 216 -12.90 6.04 2.83
N TYR A 217 -12.20 7.09 3.26
CA TYR A 217 -12.80 8.39 3.55
C TYR A 217 -13.29 9.03 2.24
N HIS A 218 -14.44 9.73 2.29
CA HIS A 218 -15.01 10.47 1.15
C HIS A 218 -15.24 9.63 -0.11
N ASP A 219 -15.37 8.30 0.06
CA ASP A 219 -15.47 7.32 -1.03
C ASP A 219 -14.34 7.44 -2.08
N TYR A 220 -13.17 7.97 -1.71
CA TYR A 220 -12.11 8.27 -2.65
C TYR A 220 -11.67 7.07 -3.48
N ALA A 221 -11.51 5.90 -2.85
CA ALA A 221 -11.13 4.68 -3.56
C ALA A 221 -12.10 4.28 -4.68
N PHE A 222 -13.37 4.71 -4.61
CA PHE A 222 -14.39 4.47 -5.63
C PHE A 222 -14.47 5.65 -6.61
N ASN A 223 -14.70 6.85 -6.09
CA ASN A 223 -14.92 8.06 -6.88
C ASN A 223 -13.71 8.42 -7.76
N SER A 224 -12.49 8.27 -7.24
CA SER A 224 -11.27 8.51 -8.03
C SER A 224 -11.13 7.56 -9.22
N LYS A 225 -11.81 6.41 -9.19
CA LYS A 225 -11.82 5.40 -10.26
C LYS A 225 -13.10 5.48 -11.12
N GLY A 226 -13.90 6.53 -10.94
CA GLY A 226 -15.21 6.69 -11.58
C GLY A 226 -16.17 5.54 -11.29
N LEU A 227 -16.08 4.96 -10.10
CA LEU A 227 -16.93 3.88 -9.61
C LEU A 227 -17.93 4.44 -8.59
N GLU A 228 -19.20 4.06 -8.71
CA GLU A 228 -20.20 4.29 -7.67
C GLU A 228 -20.03 3.20 -6.59
N ARG A 229 -19.91 3.61 -5.31
CA ARG A 229 -19.61 2.71 -4.19
C ARG A 229 -20.54 1.51 -4.10
N GLU A 230 -21.84 1.76 -4.01
CA GLU A 230 -22.84 0.69 -3.76
C GLU A 230 -22.83 -0.41 -4.83
N SER A 231 -22.58 -0.01 -6.08
CA SER A 231 -22.53 -0.91 -7.24
C SER A 231 -21.17 -1.64 -7.38
N ASN A 232 -20.16 -1.27 -6.58
CA ASN A 232 -18.78 -1.74 -6.75
C ASN A 232 -18.14 -2.33 -5.48
N LEU A 233 -18.92 -2.65 -4.44
CA LEU A 233 -18.39 -3.31 -3.23
C LEU A 233 -17.82 -4.71 -3.48
N THR A 234 -18.17 -5.34 -4.61
CA THR A 234 -17.64 -6.64 -5.04
C THR A 234 -16.66 -6.52 -6.21
N ASN A 235 -16.30 -5.29 -6.62
CA ASN A 235 -15.35 -5.04 -7.68
C ASN A 235 -13.92 -4.97 -7.09
N PRO A 236 -13.02 -5.93 -7.42
CA PRO A 236 -11.64 -5.90 -6.92
C PRO A 236 -10.89 -4.60 -7.23
N GLU A 237 -11.20 -3.95 -8.35
CA GLU A 237 -10.55 -2.71 -8.76
C GLU A 237 -10.73 -1.58 -7.73
N SER A 238 -11.83 -1.58 -6.99
CA SER A 238 -12.06 -0.61 -5.90
C SER A 238 -11.00 -0.68 -4.80
N TYR A 239 -10.41 -1.86 -4.59
CA TYR A 239 -9.47 -2.14 -3.51
C TYR A 239 -8.00 -2.13 -3.93
N HIS A 240 -7.72 -1.83 -5.21
CA HIS A 240 -6.35 -1.71 -5.71
C HIS A 240 -5.64 -0.51 -5.06
N ILE A 241 -4.48 -0.79 -4.44
CA ILE A 241 -3.62 0.16 -3.73
C ILE A 241 -2.19 0.10 -4.30
N PRO A 242 -1.41 1.20 -4.23
CA PRO A 242 -0.06 1.22 -4.78
C PRO A 242 0.94 0.45 -3.90
N GLY A 243 1.96 -0.09 -4.56
CA GLY A 243 3.12 -0.68 -3.92
C GLY A 243 4.30 -0.77 -4.88
N PHE A 244 5.53 -0.67 -4.38
CA PHE A 244 6.73 -0.80 -5.19
C PHE A 244 7.92 -1.34 -4.38
N ILE A 245 8.86 -1.91 -5.11
CA ILE A 245 10.18 -2.32 -4.61
C ILE A 245 11.23 -1.52 -5.36
N TYR A 246 12.06 -0.79 -4.63
CA TYR A 246 13.31 -0.24 -5.15
C TYR A 246 14.46 -1.14 -4.73
N ASP A 247 15.19 -1.65 -5.72
CA ASP A 247 16.42 -2.42 -5.54
C ASP A 247 17.20 -2.45 -6.86
N GLU A 248 18.38 -1.83 -6.88
CA GLU A 248 19.15 -1.67 -8.11
C GLU A 248 19.68 -3.00 -8.67
N LYS A 249 20.00 -3.95 -7.78
CA LYS A 249 20.52 -5.26 -8.16
C LYS A 249 19.42 -6.15 -8.72
N LEU A 250 18.24 -6.12 -8.10
CA LEU A 250 17.03 -6.78 -8.60
C LEU A 250 16.64 -6.24 -9.97
N VAL A 251 16.56 -4.91 -10.13
CA VAL A 251 16.24 -4.27 -11.41
C VAL A 251 17.27 -4.66 -12.48
N SER A 252 18.56 -4.64 -12.15
CA SER A 252 19.63 -5.06 -13.07
C SER A 252 19.51 -6.52 -13.46
N LYS A 253 19.14 -7.38 -12.51
CA LYS A 253 18.93 -8.81 -12.74
C LYS A 253 17.72 -9.05 -13.64
N ILE A 254 16.58 -8.41 -13.38
CA ILE A 254 15.36 -8.51 -14.19
C ILE A 254 15.64 -8.06 -15.64
N LYS A 255 16.29 -6.91 -15.82
CA LYS A 255 16.64 -6.39 -17.17
C LYS A 255 17.58 -7.31 -17.96
N SER A 256 18.27 -8.23 -17.30
CA SER A 256 19.15 -9.22 -17.95
C SER A 256 18.46 -10.53 -18.33
N MET A 257 17.20 -10.74 -17.90
CA MET A 257 16.44 -11.95 -18.20
C MET A 257 15.94 -11.96 -19.65
N ASP A 258 15.74 -13.16 -20.20
CA ASP A 258 15.12 -13.33 -21.50
C ASP A 258 13.59 -13.11 -21.44
N GLU A 259 12.99 -12.84 -22.59
CA GLU A 259 11.57 -12.52 -22.71
C GLU A 259 10.64 -13.63 -22.19
N ILE A 260 11.03 -14.91 -22.33
CA ILE A 260 10.22 -16.04 -21.84
C ILE A 260 10.20 -16.03 -20.32
N THR A 261 11.35 -15.83 -19.68
CA THR A 261 11.43 -15.71 -18.22
C THR A 261 10.64 -14.51 -17.69
N LEU A 262 10.71 -13.35 -18.37
CA LEU A 262 9.93 -12.17 -17.98
C LEU A 262 8.41 -12.42 -18.08
N GLN A 263 7.96 -13.09 -19.14
CA GLN A 263 6.56 -13.48 -19.31
C GLN A 263 6.11 -14.46 -18.23
N GLN A 264 6.94 -15.44 -17.85
CA GLN A 264 6.63 -16.38 -16.76
C GLN A 264 6.41 -15.67 -15.42
N TYR A 265 7.15 -14.61 -15.15
CA TYR A 265 7.00 -13.81 -13.92
C TYR A 265 5.96 -12.69 -14.03
N ASN A 266 5.23 -12.59 -15.15
CA ASN A 266 4.31 -11.48 -15.44
C ASN A 266 4.97 -10.09 -15.31
N ILE A 267 6.28 -10.02 -15.59
CA ILE A 267 7.04 -8.77 -15.56
C ILE A 267 6.94 -8.12 -16.93
N GLY A 268 6.48 -6.88 -16.93
CA GLY A 268 6.39 -6.03 -18.08
C GLY A 268 7.10 -4.71 -17.88
N TYR A 269 6.75 -3.77 -18.76
CA TYR A 269 7.21 -2.41 -18.68
C TYR A 269 6.02 -1.49 -18.88
N THR A 270 5.91 -0.47 -18.03
CA THR A 270 4.89 0.58 -18.14
C THR A 270 5.59 1.88 -18.50
N MET A 271 4.98 2.66 -19.40
CA MET A 271 5.43 4.03 -19.64
C MET A 271 4.96 4.90 -18.50
N TYR A 272 5.90 5.50 -17.77
CA TYR A 272 5.59 6.53 -16.81
C TYR A 272 5.33 7.84 -17.56
N GLU A 273 4.05 8.14 -17.76
CA GLU A 273 3.59 9.21 -18.65
C GLU A 273 4.19 10.58 -18.33
N TYR A 274 4.52 10.82 -17.06
CA TYR A 274 5.04 12.11 -16.59
C TYR A 274 6.51 12.34 -16.97
N ALA A 275 7.39 11.37 -16.72
CA ALA A 275 8.80 11.49 -17.09
C ALA A 275 9.09 11.05 -18.53
N GLY A 276 8.15 10.36 -19.17
CA GLY A 276 8.38 9.67 -20.44
C GLY A 276 9.33 8.48 -20.31
N ASP A 277 9.54 8.00 -19.08
CA ASP A 277 10.46 6.90 -18.77
C ASP A 277 9.73 5.56 -18.80
N GLN A 278 10.43 4.53 -19.26
CA GLN A 278 9.93 3.17 -19.21
C GLN A 278 10.35 2.54 -17.87
N ILE A 279 9.39 2.23 -17.01
CA ILE A 279 9.61 1.61 -15.71
C ILE A 279 9.22 0.13 -15.75
N LEU A 280 9.89 -0.69 -14.93
CA LEU A 280 9.50 -2.08 -14.74
C LEU A 280 8.16 -2.12 -14.01
N SER A 281 7.28 -3.01 -14.44
CA SER A 281 5.98 -3.26 -13.82
C SER A 281 5.68 -4.75 -13.77
N SER A 282 4.75 -5.14 -12.91
CA SER A 282 4.20 -6.49 -12.90
C SER A 282 2.68 -6.39 -12.97
N ASN A 283 2.08 -7.23 -13.82
CA ASN A 283 0.63 -7.38 -13.90
C ASN A 283 0.13 -8.57 -13.07
N LYS A 284 1.02 -9.22 -12.31
CA LYS A 284 0.64 -10.28 -11.38
C LYS A 284 -0.23 -9.71 -10.26
N PHE A 285 -1.33 -10.38 -9.93
CA PHE A 285 -2.05 -10.06 -8.71
C PHE A 285 -1.14 -10.27 -7.48
N PHE A 286 -1.05 -9.25 -6.65
CA PHE A 286 -0.19 -9.22 -5.48
C PHE A 286 -0.90 -8.49 -4.34
N ASN A 287 -0.73 -8.98 -3.11
CA ASN A 287 -1.21 -8.28 -1.91
C ASN A 287 -0.15 -8.25 -0.80
N ASN A 288 -0.41 -7.50 0.27
CA ASN A 288 0.56 -7.27 1.33
C ASN A 288 1.10 -8.55 2.00
N THR A 289 0.35 -9.67 1.98
CA THR A 289 0.82 -10.93 2.59
C THR A 289 1.89 -11.65 1.78
N ASP A 290 2.03 -11.31 0.50
CA ASP A 290 2.99 -11.87 -0.45
C ASP A 290 4.40 -11.28 -0.28
N MET A 291 4.50 -10.09 0.34
CA MET A 291 5.76 -9.38 0.46
C MET A 291 6.78 -10.11 1.34
N VAL A 292 6.33 -10.76 2.42
CA VAL A 292 7.23 -11.48 3.31
C VAL A 292 7.90 -12.67 2.60
N PRO A 293 7.16 -13.61 1.97
CA PRO A 293 7.75 -14.63 1.09
C PRO A 293 8.71 -14.05 0.02
N THR A 294 8.29 -12.97 -0.65
CA THR A 294 9.08 -12.31 -1.70
C THR A 294 10.44 -11.83 -1.17
N LEU A 295 10.46 -11.12 -0.04
CA LEU A 295 11.68 -10.63 0.57
C LEU A 295 12.58 -11.74 1.12
N LEU A 296 11.99 -12.78 1.71
CA LEU A 296 12.75 -13.94 2.18
C LEU A 296 13.48 -14.64 1.02
N ASN A 297 12.80 -14.83 -0.11
CA ASN A 297 13.42 -15.37 -1.32
C ASN A 297 14.47 -14.44 -1.92
N LEU A 298 14.18 -13.14 -2.02
CA LEU A 298 15.11 -12.13 -2.54
C LEU A 298 16.43 -12.11 -1.74
N PHE A 299 16.34 -12.27 -0.43
CA PHE A 299 17.49 -12.30 0.48
C PHE A 299 18.10 -13.68 0.70
N GLY A 300 17.53 -14.73 0.09
CA GLY A 300 17.99 -16.11 0.27
C GLY A 300 17.85 -16.64 1.70
N ILE A 301 16.86 -16.13 2.45
CA ILE A 301 16.57 -16.55 3.82
C ILE A 301 15.62 -17.75 3.77
N GLU A 302 16.09 -18.90 4.22
CA GLU A 302 15.26 -20.12 4.30
C GLU A 302 14.08 -19.95 5.27
N TYR A 303 12.89 -20.35 4.82
CA TYR A 303 11.67 -20.37 5.60
C TYR A 303 10.78 -21.56 5.23
N ASP A 304 9.83 -21.90 6.09
CA ASP A 304 8.82 -22.92 5.81
C ASP A 304 7.60 -22.26 5.17
N SER A 305 7.43 -22.39 3.86
CA SER A 305 6.32 -21.74 3.14
C SER A 305 4.94 -22.23 3.59
N ALA A 306 4.84 -23.40 4.25
CA ALA A 306 3.57 -23.92 4.76
C ALA A 306 3.00 -23.08 5.91
N VAL A 307 3.80 -22.21 6.56
CA VAL A 307 3.34 -21.32 7.64
C VAL A 307 3.09 -19.87 7.19
N TYR A 308 3.18 -19.58 5.89
CA TYR A 308 2.92 -18.26 5.31
C TYR A 308 1.70 -18.32 4.39
N LEU A 309 0.84 -17.31 4.47
CA LEU A 309 -0.37 -17.26 3.65
C LEU A 309 -0.06 -16.86 2.21
N GLY A 310 0.75 -15.79 2.05
CA GLY A 310 1.10 -15.23 0.75
C GLY A 310 2.07 -16.08 -0.06
N GLU A 311 2.23 -15.67 -1.31
CA GLU A 311 3.03 -16.29 -2.36
C GLU A 311 4.10 -15.29 -2.86
N ASP A 312 5.23 -15.78 -3.36
CA ASP A 312 6.31 -14.91 -3.86
C ASP A 312 5.89 -14.18 -5.15
N LEU A 313 6.16 -12.87 -5.25
CA LEU A 313 5.92 -12.09 -6.46
C LEU A 313 6.54 -12.72 -7.71
N PHE A 314 7.71 -13.36 -7.58
CA PHE A 314 8.45 -13.97 -8.69
C PHE A 314 8.15 -15.48 -8.87
N ASN A 315 7.08 -16.00 -8.29
CA ASN A 315 6.58 -17.35 -8.59
C ASN A 315 5.36 -17.32 -9.54
N GLU A 316 4.91 -18.48 -10.02
CA GLU A 316 3.71 -18.57 -10.88
C GLU A 316 2.40 -18.55 -10.07
N SER A 317 2.45 -18.90 -8.78
CA SER A 317 1.26 -18.97 -7.92
C SER A 317 0.72 -17.59 -7.56
N ILE A 318 -0.60 -17.44 -7.55
CA ILE A 318 -1.26 -16.24 -7.05
C ILE A 318 -1.84 -16.51 -5.65
N SER A 319 -1.83 -15.49 -4.81
CA SER A 319 -2.53 -15.51 -3.53
C SER A 319 -3.88 -14.78 -3.63
N PHE A 320 -4.59 -14.67 -2.52
CA PHE A 320 -5.90 -14.01 -2.45
C PHE A 320 -5.93 -13.01 -1.30
N VAL A 321 -6.70 -11.94 -1.47
CA VAL A 321 -7.09 -11.11 -0.33
C VAL A 321 -8.19 -11.83 0.43
N ASN A 322 -8.06 -11.91 1.75
CA ASN A 322 -9.06 -12.47 2.66
C ASN A 322 -9.51 -11.41 3.67
N SER A 323 -10.62 -10.75 3.39
CA SER A 323 -11.14 -9.72 4.30
C SER A 323 -11.98 -10.35 5.41
N ARG A 324 -11.62 -10.12 6.68
CA ARG A 324 -12.38 -10.63 7.85
C ARG A 324 -13.84 -10.16 7.93
N LYS A 325 -14.20 -9.09 7.22
CA LYS A 325 -15.57 -8.55 7.12
C LYS A 325 -16.07 -8.46 5.67
N GLY A 326 -15.31 -9.00 4.71
CA GLY A 326 -15.63 -8.98 3.29
C GLY A 326 -15.43 -10.34 2.65
N GLY A 327 -15.31 -10.36 1.33
CA GLY A 327 -15.07 -11.55 0.54
C GLY A 327 -13.59 -11.89 0.35
N ILE A 328 -13.39 -13.00 -0.36
CA ILE A 328 -12.13 -13.48 -0.87
C ILE A 328 -12.09 -13.12 -2.36
N PHE A 329 -10.99 -12.50 -2.81
CA PHE A 329 -10.89 -12.03 -4.18
C PHE A 329 -9.46 -12.04 -4.72
N ASN A 330 -9.36 -12.13 -6.05
CA ASN A 330 -8.16 -11.82 -6.85
C ASN A 330 -8.41 -10.56 -7.70
N ASN A 331 -7.66 -10.34 -8.77
CA ASN A 331 -7.85 -9.20 -9.67
C ASN A 331 -9.17 -9.21 -10.47
N GLN A 332 -9.88 -10.35 -10.52
CA GLN A 332 -11.02 -10.54 -11.43
C GLN A 332 -12.30 -10.95 -10.72
N PHE A 333 -12.23 -11.88 -9.77
CA PHE A 333 -13.39 -12.49 -9.14
C PHE A 333 -13.46 -12.21 -7.65
N TYR A 334 -14.69 -12.13 -7.16
CA TYR A 334 -15.03 -11.90 -5.76
C TYR A 334 -16.07 -12.91 -5.30
N THR A 335 -15.85 -13.51 -4.13
CA THR A 335 -16.80 -14.41 -3.46
C THR A 335 -16.84 -14.15 -1.95
N ASP A 336 -17.99 -14.29 -1.31
CA ASP A 336 -18.13 -14.19 0.15
C ASP A 336 -18.23 -15.55 0.86
N ASP A 337 -18.46 -16.62 0.10
CA ASP A 337 -18.63 -17.99 0.61
C ASP A 337 -17.65 -19.01 0.03
N GLY A 338 -16.77 -18.57 -0.88
CA GLY A 338 -15.78 -19.42 -1.54
C GLY A 338 -16.34 -20.20 -2.74
N TYR A 339 -17.56 -19.92 -3.17
CA TYR A 339 -18.23 -20.67 -4.24
C TYR A 339 -19.02 -19.76 -5.20
N ASN A 340 -19.87 -18.87 -4.70
CA ASN A 340 -20.67 -17.97 -5.51
C ASN A 340 -19.86 -16.73 -5.88
N ILE A 341 -19.76 -16.45 -7.19
CA ILE A 341 -19.10 -15.25 -7.72
C ILE A 341 -20.10 -14.10 -7.76
N LEU A 342 -19.75 -12.98 -7.13
CA LEU A 342 -20.66 -11.85 -6.89
C LEU A 342 -20.49 -10.68 -7.86
N ASN A 343 -19.50 -10.76 -8.76
CA ASN A 343 -19.13 -9.70 -9.69
C ASN A 343 -18.96 -10.24 -11.14
N LEU A 344 -19.82 -11.18 -11.53
CA LEU A 344 -19.81 -11.72 -12.89
C LEU A 344 -20.10 -10.63 -13.92
N ASP A 345 -19.41 -10.70 -15.06
CA ASP A 345 -19.64 -9.82 -16.21
C ASP A 345 -21.10 -9.89 -16.70
N GLU A 346 -21.70 -8.72 -16.99
CA GLU A 346 -23.10 -8.61 -17.37
C GLU A 346 -23.42 -9.32 -18.70
N ASP A 347 -22.48 -9.26 -19.66
CA ASP A 347 -22.64 -9.92 -20.95
C ASP A 347 -22.50 -11.45 -20.79
N TYR A 348 -21.61 -11.93 -19.92
CA TYR A 348 -21.56 -13.35 -19.53
C TYR A 348 -22.88 -13.82 -18.91
N ILE A 349 -23.48 -13.05 -18.00
CA ILE A 349 -24.80 -13.38 -17.42
C ILE A 349 -25.85 -13.47 -18.52
N ALA A 350 -25.92 -12.49 -19.42
CA ALA A 350 -26.87 -12.46 -20.53
C ALA A 350 -26.68 -13.65 -21.50
N TYR A 351 -25.43 -14.09 -21.70
CA TYR A 351 -25.10 -15.31 -22.45
C TYR A 351 -25.67 -16.56 -21.78
N LYS A 352 -25.44 -16.77 -20.47
CA LYS A 352 -25.96 -17.93 -19.74
C LYS A 352 -27.48 -17.97 -19.67
N GLU A 353 -28.14 -16.81 -19.67
CA GLU A 353 -29.60 -16.69 -19.68
C GLU A 353 -30.23 -16.73 -21.09
N GLY A 354 -29.41 -16.70 -22.15
CA GLY A 354 -29.90 -16.67 -23.54
C GLY A 354 -30.68 -15.40 -23.88
N LYS A 355 -30.34 -14.27 -23.25
CA LYS A 355 -31.06 -12.99 -23.41
C LYS A 355 -30.55 -12.13 -24.57
N LYS A 356 -29.37 -12.44 -25.12
CA LYS A 356 -28.69 -11.68 -26.18
C LYS A 356 -27.96 -12.64 -27.13
N GLU A 357 -27.83 -12.26 -28.40
CA GLU A 357 -26.99 -12.95 -29.37
C GLU A 357 -25.56 -12.42 -29.28
N PHE A 358 -24.58 -13.32 -29.32
CA PHE A 358 -23.16 -13.04 -29.24
C PHE A 358 -22.44 -13.65 -30.44
N THR A 359 -21.32 -13.04 -30.81
CA THR A 359 -20.42 -13.54 -31.85
C THR A 359 -19.71 -14.82 -31.40
N GLU A 360 -19.15 -15.57 -32.35
CA GLU A 360 -18.38 -16.78 -32.03
C GLU A 360 -17.15 -16.49 -31.15
N GLU A 361 -16.54 -15.31 -31.31
CA GLU A 361 -15.40 -14.85 -30.51
C GLU A 361 -15.80 -14.54 -29.06
N GLU A 362 -16.91 -13.82 -28.87
CA GLU A 362 -17.45 -13.56 -27.52
C GLU A 362 -17.85 -14.85 -26.81
N ILE A 363 -18.47 -15.80 -27.52
CA ILE A 363 -18.82 -17.10 -26.96
C ILE A 363 -17.57 -17.86 -26.51
N ALA A 364 -16.50 -17.87 -27.33
CA ALA A 364 -15.24 -18.49 -26.94
C ALA A 364 -14.61 -17.81 -25.71
N ALA A 365 -14.71 -16.48 -25.61
CA ALA A 365 -14.26 -15.75 -24.44
C ALA A 365 -15.07 -16.10 -23.17
N PHE A 366 -16.38 -16.29 -23.29
CA PHE A 366 -17.22 -16.75 -22.18
C PHE A 366 -16.92 -18.19 -21.74
N GLU A 367 -16.59 -19.08 -22.67
CA GLU A 367 -16.14 -20.44 -22.35
C GLU A 367 -14.83 -20.41 -21.55
N GLN A 368 -13.88 -19.55 -21.95
CA GLN A 368 -12.65 -19.34 -21.18
C GLN A 368 -12.93 -18.75 -19.79
N TYR A 369 -13.77 -17.72 -19.72
CA TYR A 369 -14.18 -17.09 -18.46
C TYR A 369 -14.84 -18.09 -17.49
N GLU A 370 -15.61 -19.06 -18.02
CA GLU A 370 -16.20 -20.14 -17.21
C GLU A 370 -15.15 -21.11 -16.64
N GLU A 371 -14.05 -21.37 -17.37
CA GLU A 371 -12.93 -22.15 -16.84
C GLU A 371 -12.14 -21.37 -15.77
N GLU A 372 -11.91 -20.06 -15.98
CA GLU A 372 -11.26 -19.18 -15.01
C GLU A 372 -12.06 -19.10 -13.70
N ILE A 373 -13.41 -19.05 -13.77
CA ILE A 373 -14.28 -19.11 -12.58
C ILE A 373 -14.08 -20.43 -11.81
N LYS A 374 -14.02 -21.57 -12.51
CA LYS A 374 -13.84 -22.88 -11.88
C LYS A 374 -12.47 -23.01 -11.22
N GLU A 375 -11.43 -22.49 -11.88
CA GLU A 375 -10.08 -22.43 -11.33
C GLU A 375 -10.04 -21.57 -10.08
N PHE A 376 -10.58 -20.34 -10.13
CA PHE A 376 -10.68 -19.45 -8.98
C PHE A 376 -11.39 -20.10 -7.79
N ILE A 377 -12.55 -20.73 -7.99
CA ILE A 377 -13.29 -21.41 -6.91
C ILE A 377 -12.45 -22.52 -6.26
N LYS A 378 -11.72 -23.29 -7.07
CA LYS A 378 -10.84 -24.35 -6.57
C LYS A 378 -9.69 -23.76 -5.74
N GLU A 379 -9.03 -22.73 -6.25
CA GLU A 379 -7.89 -22.10 -5.56
C GLU A 379 -8.32 -21.41 -4.26
N VAL A 380 -9.49 -20.73 -4.25
CA VAL A 380 -10.07 -20.16 -3.03
C VAL A 380 -10.37 -21.24 -2.00
N SER A 381 -10.89 -22.40 -2.41
CA SER A 381 -11.10 -23.52 -1.49
C SER A 381 -9.78 -23.98 -0.84
N ASP A 382 -8.72 -24.17 -1.63
CA ASP A 382 -7.40 -24.56 -1.11
C ASP A 382 -6.83 -23.49 -0.17
N PHE A 383 -7.01 -22.22 -0.51
CA PHE A 383 -6.60 -21.08 0.30
C PHE A 383 -7.37 -20.98 1.64
N ILE A 384 -8.68 -21.26 1.65
CA ILE A 384 -9.48 -21.33 2.89
C ILE A 384 -8.96 -22.46 3.79
N VAL A 385 -8.64 -23.62 3.23
CA VAL A 385 -8.04 -24.74 3.98
C VAL A 385 -6.70 -24.34 4.59
N LYS A 386 -5.82 -23.70 3.82
CA LYS A 386 -4.53 -23.15 4.30
C LYS A 386 -4.75 -22.17 5.44
N THR A 387 -5.67 -21.21 5.28
CA THR A 387 -6.02 -20.22 6.30
C THR A 387 -6.49 -20.88 7.60
N ASN A 388 -7.37 -21.89 7.52
CA ASN A 388 -7.84 -22.63 8.68
C ASN A 388 -6.71 -23.37 9.39
N TYR A 389 -5.78 -23.98 8.65
CA TYR A 389 -4.62 -24.63 9.23
C TYR A 389 -3.71 -23.63 9.98
N LEU A 390 -3.44 -22.47 9.38
CA LEU A 390 -2.66 -21.41 10.03
C LEU A 390 -3.33 -20.90 11.31
N ASN A 391 -4.65 -20.67 11.28
CA ASN A 391 -5.40 -20.28 12.47
C ASN A 391 -5.27 -21.33 13.58
N MET A 392 -5.31 -22.64 13.25
CA MET A 392 -5.09 -23.70 14.24
C MET A 392 -3.68 -23.69 14.82
N ILE A 393 -2.64 -23.35 14.04
CA ILE A 393 -1.27 -23.17 14.56
C ILE A 393 -1.24 -22.06 15.62
N TYR A 394 -1.88 -20.92 15.33
CA TYR A 394 -1.96 -19.80 16.27
C TYR A 394 -2.76 -20.16 17.53
N ASP A 395 -3.96 -20.71 17.37
CA ASP A 395 -4.86 -21.05 18.48
C ASP A 395 -4.28 -22.14 19.40
N SER A 396 -3.48 -23.05 18.85
CA SER A 396 -2.78 -24.08 19.63
C SER A 396 -1.50 -23.58 20.31
N ASN A 397 -1.12 -22.32 20.11
CA ASN A 397 0.16 -21.75 20.55
C ASN A 397 1.35 -22.64 20.13
N TYR A 398 1.28 -23.19 18.91
CA TYR A 398 2.16 -24.26 18.43
C TYR A 398 3.65 -23.92 18.61
N PHE A 399 4.06 -22.70 18.27
CA PHE A 399 5.46 -22.29 18.32
C PHE A 399 6.02 -22.23 19.75
N ALA A 400 5.21 -21.84 20.74
CA ALA A 400 5.65 -21.86 22.14
C ALA A 400 5.95 -23.28 22.64
N TYR A 401 5.22 -24.28 22.13
CA TYR A 401 5.45 -25.68 22.48
C TYR A 401 6.59 -26.34 21.69
N ARG A 402 6.92 -25.82 20.49
CA ARG A 402 8.01 -26.34 19.66
C ARG A 402 9.41 -25.91 20.14
N LEU A 403 9.53 -24.75 20.79
CA LEU A 403 10.78 -24.29 21.39
C LEU A 403 11.16 -25.05 22.68
N LEU A 404 10.27 -25.93 23.17
CA LEU A 404 10.49 -26.77 24.36
C LEU A 404 10.98 -28.20 24.01
N THR A 405 11.30 -28.46 22.74
CA THR A 405 11.87 -29.73 22.24
C THR A 405 13.06 -29.44 21.36
#